data_AF-A0A250L154-F1
#
_entry.id   AF-A0A250L154-F1
#
_cell.length_a   1.000
_cell.length_b   1.000
_cell.length_c   1.000
_cell.angle_alpha   90.00
_cell.angle_beta   90.00
_cell.angle_gamma   90.00
#
_symmetry.space_group_name_H-M   'P 1'
#
loop_
_entity.id
_entity.type
_entity.pdbx_description
1 polymer ?
#
loop_
_entity_poly.entity_id
_entity_poly.type
_entity_poly.pdbx_seq_one_letter_code
_entity_poly.pdbx_strand_id
1 'polypeptide(L)'
;MSKKDNLKKKAEACLAKKVDIPMSPLWHMGKAVKFGSDSNLKIMQEAIDYLTCKAQAKMEFNADDKEFLKELYEAFWWGGHYSGLKEAAQLANHYVNGNGVPLRINPEVYKTSKIVIATMSAMKLFIAERKNKRKPFTNIRCDHVEFRQSKYAAPLRRMNYMTEGKMKPSGVLEAAQKNHRLHKTDGHFYLDSFNLVINGGGIKTTWSVKSIYDFEPFEKKDYYTEIPLGDFKLILPDGLSEYMTRIGVAKVFHYSAEWQETWSAVQ
;
A
#
# COMPACT_ATOMS: atom_id res chain seq x y z
N MET A 1 -7.40 10.19 -37.07
CA MET A 1 -6.39 9.14 -36.79
C MET A 1 -7.05 8.02 -36.01
N SER A 2 -6.94 6.77 -36.49
CA SER A 2 -7.52 5.62 -35.80
C SER A 2 -6.80 5.33 -34.48
N LYS A 3 -7.50 4.72 -33.52
CA LYS A 3 -6.89 4.19 -32.28
C LYS A 3 -5.71 3.27 -32.58
N LYS A 4 -5.77 2.54 -33.71
CA LYS A 4 -4.70 1.64 -34.18
C LYS A 4 -3.45 2.41 -34.65
N ASP A 5 -3.64 3.52 -35.37
CA ASP A 5 -2.53 4.36 -35.85
C ASP A 5 -1.80 5.05 -34.69
N ASN A 6 -2.56 5.47 -33.68
CA ASN A 6 -2.01 6.03 -32.44
C ASN A 6 -1.15 5.01 -31.68
N LEU A 7 -1.62 3.76 -31.54
CA LEU A 7 -0.84 2.71 -30.87
C LEU A 7 0.43 2.36 -31.65
N LYS A 8 0.33 2.28 -32.99
CA LYS A 8 1.50 2.03 -33.84
C LYS A 8 2.58 3.11 -33.68
N LYS A 9 2.18 4.39 -33.74
CA LYS A 9 3.10 5.51 -33.54
C LYS A 9 3.74 5.51 -32.15
N LYS A 10 2.98 5.17 -31.10
CA LYS A 10 3.52 5.01 -29.73
C LYS A 10 4.53 3.87 -29.65
N ALA A 11 4.22 2.72 -30.25
CA ALA A 11 5.13 1.57 -30.26
C ALA A 11 6.44 1.88 -30.99
N GLU A 12 6.39 2.54 -32.15
CA GLU A 12 7.58 3.00 -32.89
C GLU A 12 8.43 3.96 -32.04
N ALA A 13 7.80 4.91 -31.35
CA ALA A 13 8.49 5.82 -30.43
C ALA A 13 9.11 5.10 -29.22
N CYS A 14 8.47 4.06 -28.70
CA CYS A 14 9.03 3.24 -27.61
C CYS A 14 10.23 2.42 -28.10
N LEU A 15 10.14 1.81 -29.28
CA LEU A 15 11.24 1.03 -29.87
C LEU A 15 12.48 1.88 -30.15
N ALA A 16 12.30 3.15 -30.51
CA ALA A 16 13.39 4.11 -30.66
C ALA A 16 14.13 4.41 -29.33
N LYS A 17 13.49 4.14 -28.19
CA LYS A 17 14.05 4.27 -26.83
C LYS A 17 14.43 2.91 -26.23
N LYS A 18 14.56 1.87 -27.05
CA LYS A 18 14.92 0.55 -26.56
C LYS A 18 16.25 0.62 -25.83
N VAL A 19 16.24 0.09 -24.61
CA VAL A 19 17.43 -0.11 -23.79
C VAL A 19 17.61 -1.59 -23.50
N ASP A 20 18.83 -1.98 -23.17
CA ASP A 20 19.09 -3.33 -22.66
C ASP A 20 18.47 -3.45 -21.28
N ILE A 21 17.73 -4.54 -21.06
CA ILE A 21 17.14 -4.83 -19.75
C ILE A 21 18.25 -5.34 -18.84
N PRO A 22 18.59 -4.62 -17.76
CA PRO A 22 19.68 -5.02 -16.89
C PRO A 22 19.27 -6.26 -16.10
N MET A 23 20.21 -7.18 -15.89
CA MET A 23 20.03 -8.28 -14.97
C MET A 23 20.26 -7.82 -13.52
N SER A 24 19.68 -8.51 -12.54
CA SER A 24 19.96 -8.26 -11.12
C SER A 24 19.69 -6.83 -10.63
N PRO A 25 18.43 -6.34 -10.68
CA PRO A 25 17.99 -5.08 -10.06
C PRO A 25 18.57 -4.81 -8.68
N LEU A 26 18.61 -5.83 -7.81
CA LEU A 26 19.16 -5.72 -6.45
C LEU A 26 20.62 -5.23 -6.45
N TRP A 27 21.45 -5.70 -7.38
CA TRP A 27 22.85 -5.30 -7.47
C TRP A 27 22.97 -3.84 -7.91
N HIS A 28 22.24 -3.42 -8.95
CA HIS A 28 22.25 -2.05 -9.45
C HIS A 28 21.72 -1.07 -8.39
N MET A 29 20.60 -1.39 -7.75
CA MET A 29 20.05 -0.58 -6.66
C MET A 29 21.01 -0.53 -5.46
N GLY A 30 21.63 -1.66 -5.10
CA GLY A 30 22.66 -1.71 -4.05
C GLY A 30 23.88 -0.84 -4.37
N LYS A 31 24.31 -0.80 -5.64
CA LYS A 31 25.40 0.07 -6.09
C LYS A 31 25.03 1.55 -6.01
N ALA A 32 23.81 1.91 -6.41
CA ALA A 32 23.32 3.28 -6.29
C ALA A 32 23.27 3.73 -4.82
N VAL A 33 22.67 2.92 -3.93
CA VAL A 33 22.52 3.24 -2.51
C VAL A 33 23.86 3.34 -1.78
N LYS A 34 24.74 2.34 -1.96
CA LYS A 34 25.94 2.20 -1.12
C LYS A 34 27.14 3.02 -1.63
N PHE A 35 27.22 3.23 -2.94
CA PHE A 35 28.38 3.88 -3.58
C PHE A 35 28.00 5.15 -4.34
N GLY A 36 26.75 5.60 -4.24
CA GLY A 36 26.29 6.83 -4.90
C GLY A 36 26.33 6.77 -6.42
N SER A 37 26.19 5.56 -7.00
CA SER A 37 26.40 5.36 -8.44
C SER A 37 25.18 5.78 -9.27
N ASP A 38 25.25 7.01 -9.79
CA ASP A 38 24.23 7.57 -10.69
C ASP A 38 24.02 6.75 -11.96
N SER A 39 25.09 6.18 -12.54
CA SER A 39 25.00 5.33 -13.73
C SER A 39 24.15 4.07 -13.50
N ASN A 40 24.27 3.44 -12.33
CA ASN A 40 23.46 2.25 -11.99
C ASN A 40 21.99 2.60 -11.76
N LEU A 41 21.73 3.76 -11.13
CA LEU A 41 20.35 4.26 -11.02
C LEU A 41 19.75 4.55 -12.39
N LYS A 42 20.51 5.24 -13.26
CA LYS A 42 20.09 5.61 -14.60
C LYS A 42 19.71 4.38 -15.42
N ILE A 43 20.52 3.33 -15.40
CA ILE A 43 20.22 2.04 -16.06
C ILE A 43 18.89 1.47 -15.58
N MET A 44 18.64 1.48 -14.26
CA MET A 44 17.38 1.00 -13.69
C MET A 44 16.18 1.86 -14.12
N GLN A 45 16.32 3.18 -14.09
CA GLN A 45 15.24 4.09 -14.47
C GLN A 45 14.92 3.99 -15.96
N GLU A 46 15.94 3.92 -16.82
CA GLU A 46 15.75 3.77 -18.27
C GLU A 46 15.03 2.46 -18.61
N ALA A 47 15.35 1.35 -17.93
CA ALA A 47 14.64 0.09 -18.09
C ALA A 47 13.16 0.21 -17.66
N ILE A 48 12.88 0.82 -16.51
CA ILE A 48 11.50 1.07 -16.04
C ILE A 48 10.74 1.96 -17.02
N ASP A 49 11.35 3.03 -17.51
CA ASP A 49 10.73 3.97 -18.44
C ASP A 49 10.41 3.30 -19.79
N TYR A 50 11.34 2.47 -20.29
CA TYR A 50 11.12 1.69 -21.51
C TYR A 50 9.98 0.68 -21.35
N LEU A 51 9.97 -0.09 -20.25
CA LEU A 51 8.90 -1.06 -19.98
C LEU A 51 7.54 -0.36 -19.73
N THR A 52 7.55 0.81 -19.10
CA THR A 52 6.38 1.68 -18.98
C THR A 52 5.85 2.08 -20.35
N CYS A 53 6.73 2.52 -21.25
CA CYS A 53 6.37 2.85 -22.63
C CYS A 53 5.75 1.64 -23.35
N LYS A 54 6.37 0.45 -23.23
CA LYS A 54 5.84 -0.80 -23.79
C LYS A 54 4.43 -1.11 -23.28
N ALA A 55 4.20 -1.00 -21.97
CA ALA A 55 2.90 -1.24 -21.37
C ALA A 55 1.83 -0.26 -21.90
N GLN A 56 2.14 1.04 -21.93
CA GLN A 56 1.23 2.07 -22.46
C GLN A 56 0.94 1.91 -23.97
N ALA A 57 1.91 1.41 -24.74
CA ALA A 57 1.76 1.09 -26.16
C ALA A 57 1.12 -0.29 -26.41
N LYS A 58 0.85 -1.08 -25.35
CA LYS A 58 0.32 -2.45 -25.42
C LYS A 58 1.18 -3.39 -26.26
N MET A 59 2.51 -3.23 -26.15
CA MET A 59 3.49 -4.08 -26.80
C MET A 59 3.67 -5.40 -26.03
N GLU A 60 4.18 -6.43 -26.71
CA GLU A 60 4.50 -7.71 -26.09
C GLU A 60 5.73 -7.62 -25.18
N PHE A 61 5.68 -8.34 -24.06
CA PHE A 61 6.77 -8.47 -23.09
C PHE A 61 7.42 -9.85 -23.26
N ASN A 62 8.73 -9.87 -23.49
CA ASN A 62 9.50 -11.10 -23.61
C ASN A 62 9.85 -11.68 -22.22
N ALA A 63 10.61 -12.77 -22.18
CA ALA A 63 11.00 -13.41 -20.92
C ALA A 63 11.87 -12.50 -20.04
N ASP A 64 12.85 -11.82 -20.63
CA ASP A 64 13.78 -10.94 -19.91
C ASP A 64 13.07 -9.72 -19.29
N ASP A 65 12.12 -9.12 -20.02
CA ASP A 65 11.29 -8.01 -19.51
C ASP A 65 10.52 -8.45 -18.26
N LYS A 66 9.95 -9.67 -18.31
CA LYS A 66 9.14 -10.22 -17.23
C LYS A 66 10.00 -10.60 -16.02
N GLU A 67 11.15 -11.20 -16.26
CA GLU A 67 12.10 -11.56 -15.21
C GLU A 67 12.62 -10.32 -14.50
N PHE A 68 13.01 -9.28 -15.24
CA PHE A 68 13.43 -8.00 -14.65
C PHE A 68 12.35 -7.39 -13.74
N LEU A 69 11.09 -7.35 -14.20
CA LEU A 69 9.98 -6.79 -13.39
C LEU A 69 9.74 -7.60 -12.11
N LYS A 70 9.89 -8.93 -12.19
CA LYS A 70 9.84 -9.80 -11.02
C LYS A 70 10.99 -9.51 -10.06
N GLU A 71 12.23 -9.54 -10.56
CA GLU A 71 13.44 -9.30 -9.76
C GLU A 71 13.44 -7.88 -9.14
N LEU A 72 12.82 -6.89 -9.78
CA LEU A 72 12.67 -5.54 -9.25
C LEU A 72 11.85 -5.54 -7.95
N TYR A 73 10.74 -6.27 -7.90
CA TYR A 73 9.94 -6.43 -6.68
C TYR A 73 10.64 -7.30 -5.63
N GLU A 74 11.41 -8.30 -6.05
CA GLU A 74 12.26 -9.06 -5.13
C GLU A 74 13.35 -8.17 -4.50
N ALA A 75 13.89 -7.21 -5.26
CA ALA A 75 14.80 -6.20 -4.71
C ALA A 75 14.10 -5.30 -3.68
N PHE A 76 12.83 -4.91 -3.89
CA PHE A 76 12.05 -4.19 -2.88
C PHE A 76 11.79 -5.02 -1.64
N TRP A 77 11.53 -6.31 -1.80
CA TRP A 77 11.38 -7.26 -0.69
C TRP A 77 12.68 -7.35 0.15
N TRP A 78 13.82 -7.60 -0.49
CA TRP A 78 15.11 -7.65 0.20
C TRP A 78 15.48 -6.32 0.87
N GLY A 79 15.34 -5.21 0.15
CA GLY A 79 15.61 -3.87 0.67
C GLY A 79 14.69 -3.50 1.84
N GLY A 80 13.39 -3.81 1.72
CA GLY A 80 12.41 -3.58 2.77
C GLY A 80 12.71 -4.36 4.05
N HIS A 81 13.17 -5.61 3.95
CA HIS A 81 13.63 -6.37 5.11
C HIS A 81 14.83 -5.72 5.79
N TYR A 82 15.83 -5.31 5.01
CA TYR A 82 17.03 -4.65 5.53
C TYR A 82 16.70 -3.31 6.21
N SER A 83 15.77 -2.53 5.64
CA SER A 83 15.32 -1.24 6.17
C SER A 83 14.26 -1.32 7.27
N GLY A 84 13.91 -2.52 7.76
CA GLY A 84 12.93 -2.70 8.84
C GLY A 84 11.45 -2.51 8.42
N LEU A 85 11.16 -2.48 7.12
CA LEU A 85 9.82 -2.35 6.52
C LEU A 85 9.21 -3.74 6.27
N LYS A 86 9.16 -4.58 7.30
CA LYS A 86 8.87 -6.02 7.17
C LYS A 86 7.53 -6.33 6.49
N GLU A 87 6.47 -5.60 6.81
CA GLU A 87 5.14 -5.83 6.23
C GLU A 87 5.07 -5.38 4.77
N ALA A 88 5.67 -4.23 4.41
CA ALA A 88 5.76 -3.80 3.02
C ALA A 88 6.58 -4.79 2.17
N ALA A 89 7.67 -5.30 2.74
CA ALA A 89 8.51 -6.31 2.12
C ALA A 89 7.74 -7.63 1.89
N GLN A 90 6.94 -8.05 2.87
CA GLN A 90 6.09 -9.24 2.76
C GLN A 90 5.04 -9.09 1.65
N LEU A 91 4.41 -7.91 1.53
CA LEU A 91 3.44 -7.61 0.47
C LEU A 91 4.10 -7.63 -0.92
N ALA A 92 5.25 -6.96 -1.07
CA ALA A 92 6.01 -6.93 -2.33
C ALA A 92 6.43 -8.33 -2.79
N ASN A 93 6.90 -9.19 -1.87
CA ASN A 93 7.24 -10.57 -2.19
C ASN A 93 6.01 -11.36 -2.66
N HIS A 94 4.91 -11.28 -1.90
CA HIS A 94 3.69 -12.03 -2.23
C HIS A 94 3.05 -11.58 -3.54
N TYR A 95 3.29 -10.33 -3.96
CA TYR A 95 2.81 -9.81 -5.24
C TYR A 95 3.37 -10.56 -6.45
N VAL A 96 4.66 -10.88 -6.45
CA VAL A 96 5.36 -11.51 -7.59
C VAL A 96 5.68 -12.99 -7.39
N ASN A 97 5.82 -13.44 -6.14
CA ASN A 97 6.10 -14.83 -5.79
C ASN A 97 4.91 -15.59 -5.20
N GLY A 98 3.81 -14.88 -4.91
CA GLY A 98 2.59 -15.49 -4.39
C GLY A 98 1.70 -16.12 -5.45
N ASN A 99 0.63 -16.76 -4.98
CA ASN A 99 -0.39 -17.38 -5.82
C ASN A 99 -1.72 -16.58 -5.85
N GLY A 100 -1.73 -15.34 -5.36
CA GLY A 100 -2.92 -14.49 -5.30
C GLY A 100 -3.85 -14.77 -4.11
N VAL A 101 -3.52 -15.74 -3.24
CA VAL A 101 -4.33 -16.03 -2.05
C VAL A 101 -4.21 -14.90 -1.03
N PRO A 102 -5.23 -14.73 -0.15
CA PRO A 102 -5.18 -13.73 0.90
C PRO A 102 -3.96 -13.89 1.82
N LEU A 103 -3.35 -12.76 2.19
CA LEU A 103 -2.16 -12.71 3.03
C LEU A 103 -2.45 -12.04 4.37
N ARG A 104 -2.12 -12.71 5.48
CA ARG A 104 -2.15 -12.10 6.81
C ARG A 104 -0.79 -11.48 7.14
N ILE A 105 -0.77 -10.19 7.45
CA ILE A 105 0.43 -9.47 7.88
C ILE A 105 0.42 -9.22 9.39
N ASN A 106 1.58 -8.87 9.94
CA ASN A 106 1.71 -8.60 11.38
C ASN A 106 0.94 -7.32 11.77
N PRO A 107 0.00 -7.38 12.73
CA PRO A 107 -0.80 -6.22 13.13
C PRO A 107 -0.01 -5.14 13.89
N GLU A 108 1.22 -5.41 14.33
CA GLU A 108 2.00 -4.46 15.13
C GLU A 108 2.28 -3.14 14.39
N VAL A 109 2.36 -3.18 13.06
CA VAL A 109 2.50 -1.97 12.22
C VAL A 109 1.33 -1.00 12.39
N TYR A 110 0.13 -1.52 12.68
CA TYR A 110 -1.05 -0.71 12.97
C TYR A 110 -1.15 -0.37 14.46
N LYS A 111 -0.92 -1.33 15.34
CA LYS A 111 -1.10 -1.17 16.81
C LYS A 111 -0.26 -0.04 17.41
N THR A 112 0.91 0.23 16.85
CA THR A 112 1.83 1.29 17.33
C THR A 112 1.54 2.66 16.72
N SER A 113 0.63 2.74 15.75
CA SER A 113 0.34 3.98 15.02
C SER A 113 -0.56 4.91 15.83
N LYS A 114 -0.15 6.19 15.95
CA LYS A 114 -0.90 7.22 16.69
C LYS A 114 -2.33 7.39 16.19
N ILE A 115 -2.53 7.49 14.86
CA ILE A 115 -3.88 7.60 14.28
C ILE A 115 -4.73 6.35 14.55
N VAL A 116 -4.14 5.16 14.56
CA VAL A 116 -4.86 3.91 14.88
C VAL A 116 -5.28 3.90 16.34
N ILE A 117 -4.37 4.17 17.27
CA ILE A 117 -4.65 4.24 18.71
C ILE A 117 -5.72 5.29 19.02
N ALA A 118 -5.61 6.48 18.42
CA ALA A 118 -6.59 7.55 18.58
C ALA A 118 -7.97 7.14 18.02
N THR A 119 -7.99 6.49 16.85
CA THR A 119 -9.24 6.02 16.23
C THR A 119 -9.87 4.90 17.05
N MET A 120 -9.10 3.94 17.57
CA MET A 120 -9.60 2.91 18.48
C MET A 120 -10.25 3.54 19.72
N SER A 121 -9.59 4.51 20.34
CA SER A 121 -10.13 5.24 21.50
C SER A 121 -11.44 5.96 21.18
N ALA A 122 -11.51 6.66 20.05
CA ALA A 122 -12.72 7.35 19.59
C ALA A 122 -13.86 6.37 19.27
N MET A 123 -13.55 5.25 18.62
CA MET A 123 -14.53 4.21 18.30
C MET A 123 -15.05 3.52 19.56
N LYS A 124 -14.22 3.27 20.58
CA LYS A 124 -14.69 2.74 21.88
C LYS A 124 -15.71 3.65 22.55
N LEU A 125 -15.47 4.96 22.58
CA LEU A 125 -16.43 5.93 23.11
C LEU A 125 -17.75 5.91 22.33
N PHE A 126 -17.66 5.86 20.99
CA PHE A 126 -18.84 5.76 20.13
C PHE A 126 -19.61 4.44 20.34
N ILE A 127 -18.91 3.32 20.50
CA ILE A 127 -19.50 2.01 20.79
C ILE A 127 -20.21 2.02 22.14
N ALA A 128 -19.59 2.60 23.18
CA ALA A 128 -20.20 2.74 24.49
C ALA A 128 -21.47 3.59 24.44
N GLU A 129 -21.45 4.73 23.72
CA GLU A 129 -22.65 5.55 23.51
C GLU A 129 -23.77 4.77 22.82
N ARG A 130 -23.44 4.00 21.77
CA ARG A 130 -24.43 3.16 21.07
C ARG A 130 -25.01 2.08 21.96
N LYS A 131 -24.16 1.41 22.77
CA LYS A 131 -24.61 0.42 23.75
C LYS A 131 -25.61 1.04 24.73
N ASN A 132 -25.30 2.21 25.30
CA ASN A 132 -26.18 2.92 26.23
C ASN A 132 -27.52 3.32 25.58
N LYS A 133 -27.49 3.68 24.29
CA LYS A 133 -28.68 3.99 23.49
C LYS A 133 -29.38 2.75 22.91
N ARG A 134 -28.95 1.54 23.27
CA ARG A 134 -29.45 0.26 22.73
C ARG A 134 -29.44 0.20 21.19
N LYS A 135 -28.48 0.87 20.55
CA LYS A 135 -28.26 0.82 19.09
C LYS A 135 -27.31 -0.33 18.73
N PRO A 136 -27.41 -0.93 17.52
CA PRO A 136 -26.48 -1.96 17.06
C PRO A 136 -25.03 -1.44 17.01
N PHE A 137 -24.08 -2.20 17.55
CA PHE A 137 -22.65 -1.85 17.55
C PHE A 137 -21.72 -3.04 17.23
N THR A 138 -22.26 -4.17 16.76
CA THR A 138 -21.49 -5.40 16.50
C THR A 138 -20.36 -5.18 15.49
N ASN A 139 -20.62 -4.47 14.39
CA ASN A 139 -19.63 -4.13 13.39
C ASN A 139 -19.62 -2.62 13.18
N ILE A 140 -18.50 -1.95 13.44
CA ILE A 140 -18.33 -0.52 13.17
C ILE A 140 -17.01 -0.32 12.45
N ARG A 141 -17.06 0.30 11.26
CA ARG A 141 -15.90 0.77 10.51
C ARG A 141 -15.68 2.27 10.75
N CYS A 142 -14.44 2.73 10.66
CA CYS A 142 -14.08 4.13 10.93
C CYS A 142 -14.70 5.14 9.94
N ASP A 143 -15.27 4.69 8.83
CA ASP A 143 -16.01 5.52 7.87
C ASP A 143 -17.53 5.45 8.01
N HIS A 144 -18.04 4.69 8.99
CA HIS A 144 -19.46 4.63 9.29
C HIS A 144 -20.01 6.05 9.49
N VAL A 145 -21.10 6.40 8.79
CA VAL A 145 -21.60 7.78 8.69
C VAL A 145 -21.84 8.40 10.08
N GLU A 146 -22.55 7.70 10.96
CA GLU A 146 -22.81 8.19 12.33
C GLU A 146 -21.52 8.38 13.14
N PHE A 147 -20.50 7.53 12.96
CA PHE A 147 -19.22 7.69 13.66
C PHE A 147 -18.47 8.91 13.13
N ARG A 148 -18.40 9.07 11.80
CA ARG A 148 -17.79 10.24 11.16
C ARG A 148 -18.46 11.54 11.60
N GLN A 149 -19.77 11.55 11.76
CA GLN A 149 -20.50 12.75 12.21
C GLN A 149 -20.46 12.95 13.73
N SER A 150 -19.99 11.96 14.49
CA SER A 150 -19.89 12.06 15.94
C SER A 150 -18.83 13.05 16.41
N LYS A 151 -19.01 13.56 17.63
CA LYS A 151 -18.00 14.37 18.33
C LYS A 151 -16.66 13.64 18.53
N TYR A 152 -16.67 12.30 18.54
CA TYR A 152 -15.47 11.49 18.76
C TYR A 152 -14.55 11.41 17.55
N ALA A 153 -15.08 11.52 16.33
CA ALA A 153 -14.27 11.54 15.12
C ALA A 153 -13.67 12.92 14.81
N ALA A 154 -14.21 14.00 15.39
CA ALA A 154 -13.77 15.36 15.10
C ALA A 154 -12.28 15.62 15.43
N PRO A 155 -11.72 15.16 16.57
CA PRO A 155 -10.28 15.28 16.85
C PRO A 155 -9.40 14.57 15.83
N LEU A 156 -9.82 13.41 15.31
CA LEU A 156 -9.04 12.60 14.36
C LEU A 156 -8.75 13.34 13.05
N ARG A 157 -9.64 14.26 12.66
CA ARG A 157 -9.47 15.10 11.45
C ARG A 157 -8.48 16.23 11.63
N ARG A 158 -8.21 16.61 12.88
CA ARG A 158 -7.33 17.73 13.25
C ARG A 158 -5.91 17.27 13.62
N MET A 159 -5.69 15.96 13.68
CA MET A 159 -4.37 15.39 13.95
C MET A 159 -3.36 15.76 12.86
N ASN A 160 -2.08 15.82 13.24
CA ASN A 160 -1.01 16.20 12.33
C ASN A 160 -0.68 15.05 11.36
N TYR A 161 -0.90 15.28 10.06
CA TYR A 161 -0.68 14.25 9.03
C TYR A 161 0.78 13.79 8.90
N MET A 162 1.75 14.63 9.27
CA MET A 162 3.18 14.28 9.19
C MET A 162 3.61 13.37 10.35
N THR A 163 3.18 13.69 11.57
CA THR A 163 3.71 13.07 12.80
C THR A 163 2.76 12.07 13.46
N GLU A 164 1.46 12.18 13.20
CA GLU A 164 0.43 11.39 13.89
C GLU A 164 -0.44 10.58 12.92
N GLY A 165 -0.59 11.08 11.69
CA GLY A 165 -1.61 10.62 10.76
C GLY A 165 -2.93 11.35 11.03
N LYS A 166 -3.90 11.21 10.13
CA LYS A 166 -5.21 11.89 10.28
C LYS A 166 -6.34 11.13 9.61
N MET A 167 -7.56 11.42 10.01
CA MET A 167 -8.76 10.96 9.30
C MET A 167 -9.17 11.96 8.22
N LYS A 168 -9.36 11.49 6.98
CA LYS A 168 -9.94 12.27 5.88
C LYS A 168 -11.46 12.42 6.05
N PRO A 169 -12.12 13.39 5.37
CA PRO A 169 -13.58 13.56 5.45
C PRO A 169 -14.38 12.30 5.10
N SER A 170 -13.85 11.47 4.21
CA SER A 170 -14.42 10.18 3.81
C SER A 170 -14.37 9.11 4.91
N GLY A 171 -13.58 9.29 5.97
CA GLY A 171 -13.33 8.28 7.01
C GLY A 171 -12.09 7.44 6.79
N VAL A 172 -11.41 7.59 5.64
CA VAL A 172 -10.09 6.98 5.38
C VAL A 172 -9.10 7.49 6.43
N LEU A 173 -8.34 6.58 7.02
CA LEU A 173 -7.23 6.90 7.88
C LEU A 173 -5.96 7.01 7.03
N GLU A 174 -5.30 8.16 7.14
CA GLU A 174 -4.01 8.43 6.51
C GLU A 174 -2.91 8.19 7.55
N ALA A 175 -1.98 7.28 7.24
CA ALA A 175 -0.81 7.02 8.08
C ALA A 175 0.07 8.27 8.21
N ALA A 176 0.75 8.43 9.35
CA ALA A 176 1.72 9.49 9.52
C ALA A 176 2.85 9.36 8.49
N GLN A 177 3.19 10.44 7.78
CA GLN A 177 4.27 10.42 6.78
C GLN A 177 5.64 10.04 7.39
N LYS A 178 5.88 10.40 8.66
CA LYS A 178 7.08 10.00 9.42
C LYS A 178 7.03 8.57 9.98
N ASN A 179 5.87 7.93 10.02
CA ASN A 179 5.77 6.50 10.34
C ASN A 179 6.03 5.70 9.06
N HIS A 180 7.30 5.64 8.64
CA HIS A 180 7.69 5.02 7.38
C HIS A 180 7.24 3.57 7.26
N ARG A 181 7.24 2.82 8.37
CA ARG A 181 6.80 1.42 8.38
C ARG A 181 5.35 1.28 7.95
N LEU A 182 4.42 1.96 8.63
CA LEU A 182 3.01 1.89 8.25
C LEU A 182 2.74 2.59 6.93
N HIS A 183 3.29 3.79 6.71
CA HIS A 183 3.02 4.55 5.50
C HIS A 183 3.43 3.81 4.21
N LYS A 184 4.52 3.03 4.24
CA LYS A 184 4.96 2.21 3.10
C LYS A 184 4.27 0.86 3.00
N THR A 185 3.65 0.37 4.07
CA THR A 185 2.82 -0.85 4.05
C THR A 185 1.40 -0.54 3.58
N ASP A 186 0.78 0.49 4.16
CA ASP A 186 -0.59 0.89 3.92
C ASP A 186 -0.78 2.36 4.32
N GLY A 187 -0.59 3.26 3.36
CA GLY A 187 -0.69 4.70 3.60
C GLY A 187 -2.12 5.20 3.84
N HIS A 188 -3.13 4.44 3.38
CA HIS A 188 -4.53 4.82 3.39
C HIS A 188 -5.43 3.61 3.63
N PHE A 189 -5.98 3.49 4.83
CA PHE A 189 -6.74 2.31 5.24
C PHE A 189 -8.00 2.65 6.01
N TYR A 190 -8.83 1.63 6.20
CA TYR A 190 -9.97 1.66 7.09
C TYR A 190 -9.73 0.73 8.28
N LEU A 191 -10.12 1.19 9.47
CA LEU A 191 -10.13 0.38 10.67
C LEU A 191 -11.55 -0.12 10.94
N ASP A 192 -11.68 -1.44 11.05
CA ASP A 192 -12.89 -2.14 11.40
C ASP A 192 -12.84 -2.64 12.85
N SER A 193 -13.99 -2.67 13.50
CA SER A 193 -14.19 -3.29 14.81
C SER A 193 -15.33 -4.29 14.76
N PHE A 194 -15.08 -5.50 15.26
CA PHE A 194 -16.09 -6.50 15.58
C PHE A 194 -16.18 -6.66 17.09
N ASN A 195 -17.37 -6.41 17.65
CA ASN A 195 -17.59 -6.23 19.08
C ASN A 195 -18.53 -7.30 19.63
N LEU A 196 -18.08 -7.98 20.69
CA LEU A 196 -18.86 -8.94 21.46
C LEU A 196 -18.95 -8.50 22.91
N VAL A 197 -20.17 -8.47 23.45
CA VAL A 197 -20.38 -8.28 24.90
C VAL A 197 -19.97 -9.57 25.59
N ILE A 198 -19.17 -9.44 26.65
CA ILE A 198 -18.72 -10.57 27.47
C ILE A 198 -19.29 -10.46 28.89
N ASN A 199 -19.24 -11.57 29.62
CA ASN A 199 -19.69 -11.65 31.01
C ASN A 199 -18.98 -10.58 31.87
N GLY A 200 -19.73 -9.92 32.77
CA GLY A 200 -19.24 -8.78 33.55
C GLY A 200 -19.36 -7.43 32.84
N GLY A 201 -20.08 -7.34 31.71
CA GLY A 201 -20.42 -6.08 31.05
C GLY A 201 -19.31 -5.47 30.19
N GLY A 202 -18.16 -6.15 30.09
CA GLY A 202 -17.06 -5.79 29.20
C GLY A 202 -17.39 -6.00 27.73
N ILE A 203 -16.53 -5.48 26.87
CA ILE A 203 -16.58 -5.66 25.42
C ILE A 203 -15.25 -6.25 24.96
N LYS A 204 -15.32 -7.39 24.26
CA LYS A 204 -14.21 -7.93 23.48
C LYS A 204 -14.31 -7.35 22.08
N THR A 205 -13.28 -6.64 21.64
CA THR A 205 -13.20 -6.06 20.29
C THR A 205 -12.09 -6.76 19.50
N THR A 206 -12.44 -7.25 18.31
CA THR A 206 -11.47 -7.60 17.27
C THR A 206 -11.34 -6.42 16.33
N TRP A 207 -10.14 -5.85 16.28
CA TRP A 207 -9.78 -4.81 15.33
C TRP A 207 -9.22 -5.46 14.07
N SER A 208 -9.59 -4.93 12.91
CA SER A 208 -9.01 -5.39 11.66
C SER A 208 -8.77 -4.26 10.68
N VAL A 209 -7.70 -4.40 9.90
CA VAL A 209 -7.52 -3.69 8.62
C VAL A 209 -7.56 -4.75 7.53
N LYS A 210 -8.38 -4.50 6.51
CA LYS A 210 -8.52 -5.35 5.32
C LYS A 210 -8.42 -4.49 4.09
N SER A 211 -7.57 -4.86 3.15
CA SER A 211 -7.35 -4.11 1.92
C SER A 211 -6.98 -5.05 0.77
N ILE A 212 -6.83 -4.47 -0.41
CA ILE A 212 -6.37 -5.13 -1.62
C ILE A 212 -4.98 -4.58 -1.91
N TYR A 213 -4.04 -5.47 -2.25
CA TYR A 213 -2.75 -5.07 -2.79
C TYR A 213 -2.86 -5.01 -4.32
N ASP A 214 -3.22 -3.84 -4.82
CA ASP A 214 -3.33 -3.51 -6.24
C ASP A 214 -2.66 -2.16 -6.55
N PHE A 215 -2.63 -1.82 -7.82
CA PHE A 215 -2.03 -0.59 -8.33
C PHE A 215 -2.98 0.08 -9.32
N GLU A 216 -2.92 1.40 -9.42
CA GLU A 216 -3.80 2.15 -10.33
C GLU A 216 -3.34 1.99 -11.79
N PRO A 217 -4.25 1.66 -12.72
CA PRO A 217 -3.91 1.51 -14.13
C PRO A 217 -3.65 2.85 -14.81
N PHE A 218 -2.85 2.84 -15.89
CA PHE A 218 -2.57 4.01 -16.72
C PHE A 218 -3.83 4.73 -17.24
N GLU A 219 -4.93 3.99 -17.45
CA GLU A 219 -6.16 4.58 -17.99
C GLU A 219 -6.88 5.55 -17.05
N LYS A 220 -6.60 5.49 -15.73
CA LYS A 220 -7.23 6.39 -14.76
C LYS A 220 -6.37 7.61 -14.49
N LYS A 221 -5.11 7.39 -14.11
CA LYS A 221 -4.18 8.46 -13.73
C LYS A 221 -2.74 7.92 -13.69
N ASP A 222 -1.79 8.76 -14.08
CA ASP A 222 -0.36 8.46 -14.05
C ASP A 222 0.20 8.66 -12.63
N TYR A 223 -0.22 7.80 -11.70
CA TYR A 223 0.39 7.72 -10.37
C TYR A 223 1.73 6.99 -10.44
N TYR A 224 2.62 7.36 -9.52
CA TYR A 224 3.92 6.72 -9.36
C TYR A 224 4.31 6.67 -7.89
N THR A 225 5.15 5.69 -7.58
CA THR A 225 5.77 5.52 -6.28
C THR A 225 7.24 5.90 -6.36
N GLU A 226 7.68 6.80 -5.47
CA GLU A 226 9.11 7.07 -5.27
C GLU A 226 9.70 6.04 -4.31
N ILE A 227 10.62 5.22 -4.82
CA ILE A 227 11.39 4.26 -4.04
C ILE A 227 12.71 4.93 -3.63
N PRO A 228 12.89 5.25 -2.32
CA PRO A 228 14.10 5.91 -1.86
C PRO A 228 15.30 4.96 -1.91
N LEU A 229 16.40 5.42 -2.51
CA LEU A 229 17.67 4.70 -2.66
C LEU A 229 18.84 5.58 -2.19
N GLY A 230 18.88 5.88 -0.89
CA GLY A 230 19.82 6.85 -0.34
C GLY A 230 19.44 8.27 -0.76
N ASP A 231 20.38 9.01 -1.36
CA ASP A 231 20.12 10.35 -1.91
C ASP A 231 19.34 10.31 -3.24
N PHE A 232 19.24 9.13 -3.83
CA PHE A 232 18.54 8.90 -5.09
C PHE A 232 17.11 8.41 -4.88
N LYS A 233 16.30 8.52 -5.93
CA LYS A 233 14.94 8.00 -5.97
C LYS A 233 14.73 7.27 -7.29
N LEU A 234 14.23 6.05 -7.22
CA LEU A 234 13.73 5.31 -8.37
C LEU A 234 12.23 5.59 -8.50
N ILE A 235 11.79 6.00 -9.68
CA ILE A 235 10.38 6.29 -9.96
C ILE A 235 9.76 5.06 -10.59
N LEU A 236 8.79 4.45 -9.89
CA LEU A 236 8.03 3.31 -10.38
C LEU A 236 6.58 3.72 -10.69
N PRO A 237 6.16 3.73 -11.96
CA PRO A 237 4.77 4.02 -12.30
C PRO A 237 3.82 2.93 -11.79
N ASP A 238 2.75 3.32 -11.10
CA ASP A 238 1.75 2.39 -10.58
C ASP A 238 1.08 1.63 -11.73
N GLY A 239 0.90 2.27 -12.89
CA GLY A 239 0.35 1.63 -14.07
C GLY A 239 1.23 0.50 -14.61
N LEU A 240 2.56 0.58 -14.46
CA LEU A 240 3.46 -0.52 -14.85
C LEU A 240 3.27 -1.70 -13.89
N SER A 241 3.22 -1.41 -12.60
CA SER A 241 2.94 -2.38 -11.55
C SER A 241 1.59 -3.06 -11.76
N GLU A 242 0.52 -2.33 -12.08
CA GLU A 242 -0.78 -2.90 -12.44
C GLU A 242 -0.67 -3.81 -13.68
N TYR A 243 0.03 -3.34 -14.71
CA TYR A 243 0.18 -4.07 -15.97
C TYR A 243 0.92 -5.41 -15.79
N MET A 244 1.81 -5.53 -14.79
CA MET A 244 2.46 -6.80 -14.43
C MET A 244 1.46 -7.92 -14.16
N THR A 245 0.26 -7.59 -13.63
CA THR A 245 -0.80 -8.58 -13.41
C THR A 245 -1.41 -9.07 -14.73
N ARG A 246 -1.55 -8.18 -15.71
CA ARG A 246 -2.11 -8.48 -17.05
C ARG A 246 -1.19 -9.39 -17.86
N ILE A 247 0.12 -9.26 -17.69
CA ILE A 247 1.14 -10.07 -18.39
C ILE A 247 1.56 -11.33 -17.63
N GLY A 248 0.94 -11.60 -16.47
CA GLY A 248 1.15 -12.80 -15.67
C GLY A 248 2.42 -12.82 -14.80
N VAL A 249 3.04 -11.66 -14.56
CA VAL A 249 4.22 -11.53 -13.68
C VAL A 249 3.83 -11.39 -12.22
N ALA A 250 2.69 -10.77 -11.94
CA ALA A 250 2.20 -10.53 -10.58
C ALA A 250 0.74 -10.93 -10.42
N LYS A 251 0.27 -10.99 -9.17
CA LYS A 251 -1.13 -11.30 -8.83
C LYS A 251 -1.65 -10.31 -7.80
N VAL A 252 -2.84 -9.75 -8.05
CA VAL A 252 -3.60 -9.01 -7.03
C VAL A 252 -4.05 -9.98 -5.94
N PHE A 253 -4.00 -9.53 -4.68
CA PHE A 253 -4.46 -10.32 -3.54
C PHE A 253 -5.03 -9.42 -2.43
N HIS A 254 -5.86 -10.01 -1.58
CA HIS A 254 -6.31 -9.35 -0.36
C HIS A 254 -5.27 -9.51 0.76
N TYR A 255 -5.09 -8.50 1.59
CA TYR A 255 -4.34 -8.67 2.83
C TYR A 255 -5.13 -8.20 4.05
N SER A 256 -4.76 -8.73 5.21
CA SER A 256 -5.38 -8.36 6.48
C SER A 256 -4.41 -8.34 7.65
N ALA A 257 -4.73 -7.49 8.61
CA ALA A 257 -4.11 -7.44 9.93
C ALA A 257 -5.22 -7.45 10.99
N GLU A 258 -5.15 -8.34 11.96
CA GLU A 258 -6.17 -8.49 12.99
C GLU A 258 -5.56 -8.63 14.38
N TRP A 259 -6.10 -7.91 15.36
CA TRP A 259 -5.72 -8.00 16.78
C TRP A 259 -6.94 -7.85 17.68
N GLN A 260 -6.83 -8.31 18.93
CA GLN A 260 -7.94 -8.31 19.88
C GLN A 260 -7.57 -7.57 21.16
N GLU A 261 -8.57 -6.98 21.79
CA GLU A 261 -8.48 -6.49 23.16
C GLU A 261 -9.84 -6.62 23.88
N THR A 262 -9.78 -6.56 25.20
CA THR A 262 -10.96 -6.50 26.07
C THR A 262 -10.94 -5.19 26.84
N TRP A 263 -12.07 -4.49 26.89
CA TRP A 263 -12.19 -3.22 27.60
C TRP A 263 -13.56 -3.08 28.29
N SER A 264 -13.63 -2.22 29.29
CA SER A 264 -14.87 -1.95 30.01
C SER A 264 -15.63 -0.80 29.33
N ALA A 265 -16.92 -1.02 29.08
CA ALA A 265 -17.81 0.02 28.57
C ALA A 265 -18.40 0.90 29.69
N VAL A 266 -17.97 0.70 30.95
CA VAL A 266 -18.46 1.46 32.10
C VAL A 266 -17.75 2.82 32.14
N GLN A 267 -18.50 3.86 31.81
CA GLN A 267 -18.29 5.24 32.24
C GLN A 267 -19.48 5.64 33.10
#